data_AF-A0A0S9KDR8-F1
#
_entry.id   AF-A0A0S9KDR8-F1
#
_cell.length_a   1.000
_cell.length_b   1.000
_cell.length_c   1.000
_cell.angle_alpha   90.00
_cell.angle_beta   90.00
_cell.angle_gamma   90.00
#
_symmetry.space_group_name_H-M   'P 1'
#
loop_
_entity.id
_entity.type
_entity.pdbx_description
1 polymer ?
#
loop_
_entity_poly.entity_id
_entity_poly.type
_entity_poly.pdbx_seq_one_letter_code
_entity_poly.pdbx_strand_id
1 'polypeptide(L)'
;MWKTPNRGADPAELAVYQGQRAHELELNRATSAFEHALLSPLFILNGGGAVAFLTLLGATSSKDSSLQISPSSAAWAVGLWATGLFVAAVGVLFAYLSQRSLSRAVRHRRSLIEHAMLAPDSRLHPVLLEVGAVDLTQLMKRGRRQQLEWLTSVAVSLALFVAGAAAAAVAVI
;
A
#
# COMPACT_ATOMS: atom_id res chain seq x y z
N MET A 1 25.06 -24.34 37.03
CA MET A 1 24.62 -25.09 35.83
C MET A 1 23.12 -25.22 35.92
N TRP A 2 22.38 -24.29 35.32
CA TRP A 2 20.91 -24.30 35.35
C TRP A 2 20.42 -25.32 34.32
N LYS A 3 19.82 -26.43 34.77
CA LYS A 3 19.04 -27.31 33.90
C LYS A 3 17.80 -26.50 33.50
N THR A 4 17.73 -26.06 32.25
CA THR A 4 16.47 -25.56 31.69
C THR A 4 15.48 -26.73 31.73
N PRO A 5 14.34 -26.60 32.44
CA PRO A 5 13.32 -27.63 32.40
C PRO A 5 12.85 -27.75 30.94
N ASN A 6 13.12 -28.91 30.34
CA ASN A 6 12.64 -29.29 29.03
C ASN A 6 11.12 -29.55 29.12
N ARG A 7 10.33 -28.50 29.34
CA ARG A 7 8.88 -28.54 29.09
C ARG A 7 8.75 -28.51 27.57
N GLY A 8 8.65 -29.69 26.96
CA GLY A 8 8.21 -29.77 25.57
C GLY A 8 6.91 -28.98 25.46
N ALA A 9 6.87 -27.99 24.58
CA ALA A 9 5.66 -27.22 24.32
C ALA A 9 4.53 -28.20 24.03
N ASP A 10 3.36 -27.98 24.63
CA ASP A 10 2.18 -28.81 24.38
C ASP A 10 1.95 -28.86 22.87
N PRO A 11 1.85 -30.05 22.24
CA PRO A 11 1.55 -30.19 20.82
C PRO A 11 0.36 -29.33 20.36
N ALA A 12 -0.63 -29.12 21.24
CA ALA A 12 -1.78 -28.26 20.96
C ALA A 12 -1.39 -26.77 20.84
N GLU A 13 -0.54 -26.25 21.72
CA GLU A 13 -0.06 -24.86 21.69
C GLU A 13 0.78 -24.60 20.44
N LEU A 14 1.63 -25.57 20.08
CA LEU A 14 2.44 -25.50 18.88
C LEU A 14 1.58 -25.46 17.61
N ALA A 15 0.51 -26.26 17.55
CA ALA A 15 -0.42 -26.27 16.42
C ALA A 15 -1.15 -24.93 16.26
N VAL A 16 -1.59 -24.31 17.35
CA VAL A 16 -2.23 -22.98 17.33
C VAL A 16 -1.23 -21.91 16.84
N TYR A 17 0.01 -21.93 17.34
CA TYR A 17 1.05 -21.01 16.90
C TYR A 17 1.36 -21.16 15.39
N GLN A 18 1.49 -22.40 14.90
CA GLN A 18 1.71 -22.67 13.49
C GLN A 18 0.55 -22.19 12.61
N GLY A 19 -0.69 -22.40 13.07
CA GLY A 19 -1.89 -21.90 12.39
C GLY A 19 -1.92 -20.37 12.28
N GLN A 20 -1.61 -19.66 13.37
CA GLN A 20 -1.51 -18.20 13.36
C GLN A 20 -0.43 -17.70 12.40
N ARG A 21 0.74 -18.35 12.40
CA ARG A 21 1.84 -17.99 11.50
C ARG A 21 1.51 -18.21 10.03
N ALA A 22 0.83 -19.31 9.71
CA ALA A 22 0.38 -19.60 8.36
C ALA A 22 -0.61 -18.52 7.88
N HIS A 23 -1.57 -18.15 8.73
CA HIS A 23 -2.54 -17.10 8.44
C HIS A 23 -1.90 -15.72 8.23
N GLU A 24 -0.93 -15.33 9.08
CA GLU A 24 -0.17 -14.09 8.92
C GLU A 24 0.60 -14.04 7.59
N LEU A 25 1.22 -15.15 7.19
CA LEU A 25 1.93 -15.26 5.92
C LEU A 25 0.96 -15.13 4.73
N GLU A 26 -0.21 -15.75 4.82
CA GLU A 26 -1.23 -15.67 3.79
C GLU A 26 -1.79 -14.26 3.63
N LEU A 27 -2.10 -13.57 4.73
CA LEU A 27 -2.54 -12.17 4.72
C LEU A 27 -1.49 -11.25 4.09
N ASN A 28 -0.22 -11.44 4.42
CA ASN A 28 0.87 -10.64 3.84
C ASN A 28 1.01 -10.89 2.33
N ARG A 29 0.88 -12.15 1.88
CA ARG A 29 0.91 -12.50 0.46
C ARG A 29 -0.28 -11.89 -0.29
N ALA A 30 -1.49 -12.02 0.26
CA ALA A 30 -2.70 -11.45 -0.34
C ALA A 30 -2.62 -9.92 -0.44
N THR A 31 -2.15 -9.25 0.61
CA THR A 31 -1.97 -7.79 0.63
C THR A 31 -0.96 -7.36 -0.42
N SER A 32 0.21 -8.00 -0.48
CA SER A 32 1.24 -7.68 -1.48
C SER A 32 0.76 -7.93 -2.90
N ALA A 33 0.03 -9.03 -3.15
CA ALA A 33 -0.55 -9.32 -4.45
C ALA A 33 -1.58 -8.25 -4.86
N PHE A 34 -2.43 -7.82 -3.92
CA PHE A 34 -3.42 -6.77 -4.17
C PHE A 34 -2.77 -5.41 -4.44
N GLU A 35 -1.74 -5.04 -3.68
CA GLU A 35 -0.96 -3.82 -3.92
C GLU A 35 -0.35 -3.84 -5.32
N HIS A 36 0.32 -4.93 -5.73
CA HIS A 36 0.87 -5.05 -7.08
C HIS A 36 -0.21 -4.99 -8.16
N ALA A 37 -1.36 -5.64 -7.94
CA ALA A 37 -2.47 -5.67 -8.88
C ALA A 37 -3.12 -4.29 -9.07
N LEU A 38 -3.11 -3.42 -8.06
CA LEU A 38 -3.66 -2.07 -8.15
C LEU A 38 -2.69 -1.05 -8.76
N LEU A 39 -1.40 -1.19 -8.49
CA LEU A 39 -0.40 -0.23 -8.93
C LEU A 39 -0.21 -0.27 -10.45
N SER A 40 -0.13 -1.47 -11.03
CA SER A 40 0.11 -1.61 -12.47
C SER A 40 -0.96 -0.89 -13.32
N PRO A 41 -2.27 -1.06 -13.07
CA PRO A 41 -3.32 -0.29 -13.76
C PRO A 41 -3.20 1.22 -13.60
N LEU A 42 -2.86 1.75 -12.42
CA LEU A 42 -2.76 3.21 -12.21
C LEU A 42 -1.63 3.83 -13.04
N PHE A 43 -0.48 3.17 -13.10
CA PHE A 43 0.64 3.59 -13.93
C PHE A 43 0.32 3.43 -15.43
N ILE A 44 -0.32 2.33 -15.82
CA ILE A 44 -0.72 2.09 -17.22
C ILE A 44 -1.78 3.09 -17.68
N LEU A 45 -2.78 3.41 -16.85
CA LEU A 45 -3.83 4.35 -17.21
C LEU A 45 -3.27 5.76 -17.39
N ASN A 46 -2.61 6.30 -16.35
CA ASN A 46 -2.10 7.67 -16.44
C ASN A 46 -0.92 7.79 -17.43
N GLY A 47 0.04 6.86 -17.40
CA GLY A 47 1.19 6.85 -18.30
C GLY A 47 0.79 6.52 -19.73
N GLY A 48 -0.03 5.49 -19.94
CA GLY A 48 -0.53 5.10 -21.25
C GLY A 48 -1.45 6.15 -21.88
N GLY A 49 -2.31 6.80 -21.08
CA GLY A 49 -3.13 7.92 -21.53
C GLY A 49 -2.28 9.09 -22.03
N ALA A 50 -1.28 9.49 -21.24
CA ALA A 50 -0.33 10.53 -21.65
C ALA A 50 0.45 10.17 -22.92
N VAL A 51 1.00 8.96 -23.01
CA VAL A 51 1.74 8.50 -24.20
C VAL A 51 0.85 8.43 -25.44
N ALA A 52 -0.36 7.88 -25.32
CA ALA A 52 -1.31 7.79 -26.43
C ALA A 52 -1.69 9.19 -26.94
N PHE A 53 -1.95 10.14 -26.04
CA PHE A 53 -2.30 11.49 -26.42
C PHE A 53 -1.12 12.28 -27.01
N LEU A 54 0.09 12.10 -26.48
CA LEU A 54 1.30 12.69 -27.07
C LEU A 54 1.60 12.11 -28.47
N THR A 55 1.30 10.83 -28.67
CA THR A 55 1.41 10.20 -29.99
C THR A 55 0.39 10.78 -30.95
N LEU A 56 -0.85 11.00 -30.51
CA LEU A 56 -1.87 11.70 -31.29
C LEU A 56 -1.42 13.12 -31.65
N LEU A 57 -0.94 13.90 -30.68
CA LEU A 57 -0.40 15.25 -30.88
C LEU A 57 0.72 15.27 -31.94
N GLY A 58 1.63 14.29 -31.88
CA GLY A 58 2.69 14.13 -32.87
C GLY A 58 2.14 13.84 -34.26
N ALA A 59 1.17 12.93 -34.38
CA ALA A 59 0.53 12.59 -35.64
C ALA A 59 -0.22 13.78 -36.28
N THR A 60 -0.92 14.57 -35.46
CA THR A 60 -1.69 15.75 -35.93
C THR A 60 -0.84 16.99 -36.14
N SER A 61 0.44 17.00 -35.74
CA SER A 61 1.34 18.15 -35.95
C SER A 61 1.73 18.38 -37.42
N SER A 62 1.41 17.44 -38.31
CA SER A 62 1.67 17.56 -39.75
C SER A 62 0.79 18.66 -40.37
N LYS A 63 1.37 19.45 -41.29
CA LYS A 63 0.69 20.58 -41.96
C LYS A 63 -0.58 20.18 -42.73
N ASP A 64 -0.70 18.91 -43.11
CA ASP A 64 -1.83 18.37 -43.88
C ASP A 64 -2.96 17.81 -42.98
N SER A 65 -2.84 17.92 -41.65
CA SER A 65 -3.85 17.40 -40.74
C SER A 65 -5.07 18.33 -40.69
N SER A 66 -6.26 17.74 -40.85
CA SER A 66 -7.54 18.47 -40.70
C SER A 66 -7.96 18.69 -39.24
N LEU A 67 -7.26 18.06 -38.29
CA LEU A 67 -7.55 18.14 -36.86
C LEU A 67 -6.85 19.35 -36.24
N GLN A 68 -7.61 20.18 -35.53
CA GLN A 68 -7.05 21.30 -34.79
C GLN A 68 -7.00 20.94 -33.30
N ILE A 69 -5.80 20.91 -32.74
CA ILE A 69 -5.64 20.67 -31.31
C ILE A 69 -5.33 21.98 -30.59
N SER A 70 -6.17 22.32 -29.62
CA SER A 70 -5.92 23.44 -28.71
C SER A 70 -4.70 23.15 -27.82
N PRO A 71 -3.60 23.92 -27.91
CA PRO A 71 -2.40 23.67 -27.13
C PRO A 71 -2.62 23.78 -25.62
N SER A 72 -3.53 24.66 -25.19
CA SER A 72 -3.84 24.87 -23.77
C SER A 72 -4.55 23.67 -23.17
N SER A 73 -5.59 23.16 -23.84
CA SER A 73 -6.31 21.96 -23.40
C SER A 73 -5.42 20.72 -23.43
N ALA A 74 -4.56 20.61 -24.44
CA ALA A 74 -3.57 19.54 -24.53
C ALA A 74 -2.56 19.57 -23.37
N ALA A 75 -2.03 20.75 -23.03
CA ALA A 75 -1.14 20.92 -21.90
C ALA A 75 -1.82 20.56 -20.56
N TRP A 76 -3.09 20.94 -20.39
CA TRP A 76 -3.88 20.55 -19.22
C TRP A 76 -4.08 19.04 -19.10
N ALA A 77 -4.42 18.36 -20.21
CA ALA A 77 -4.59 16.91 -20.21
C ALA A 77 -3.31 16.18 -19.78
N VAL A 78 -2.16 16.55 -20.38
CA VAL A 78 -0.86 15.99 -20.03
C VAL A 78 -0.48 16.30 -18.59
N GLY A 79 -0.71 17.54 -18.13
CA GLY A 79 -0.45 17.95 -16.75
C GLY A 79 -1.28 17.17 -15.72
N LEU A 80 -2.55 16.88 -16.01
CA LEU A 80 -3.43 16.08 -15.16
C LEU A 80 -2.95 14.63 -15.06
N TRP A 81 -2.59 13.98 -16.16
CA TRP A 81 -2.03 12.63 -16.13
C TRP A 81 -0.68 12.55 -15.43
N ALA A 82 0.21 13.53 -15.64
CA ALA A 82 1.49 13.60 -14.94
C ALA A 82 1.30 13.76 -13.42
N THR A 83 0.35 14.62 -13.01
CA THR A 83 -0.01 14.77 -11.60
C THR A 83 -0.64 13.49 -11.06
N GLY A 84 -1.50 12.82 -11.84
CA GLY A 84 -2.10 11.53 -11.50
C GLY A 84 -1.07 10.43 -11.27
N LEU A 85 -0.01 10.37 -12.10
CA LEU A 85 1.14 9.49 -11.92
C LEU A 85 1.90 9.79 -10.63
N PHE A 86 2.17 11.08 -10.36
CA PHE A 86 2.86 11.49 -9.14
C PHE A 86 2.07 11.10 -7.89
N VAL A 87 0.76 11.35 -7.88
CA VAL A 87 -0.12 10.96 -6.77
C VAL A 87 -0.16 9.43 -6.61
N ALA A 88 -0.18 8.66 -7.70
CA ALA A 88 -0.09 7.20 -7.64
C ALA A 88 1.23 6.75 -6.98
N ALA A 89 2.36 7.36 -7.35
CA ALA A 89 3.66 7.07 -6.74
C ALA A 89 3.71 7.39 -5.24
N VAL A 90 3.10 8.50 -4.82
CA VAL A 90 2.93 8.83 -3.38
C VAL A 90 2.03 7.79 -2.69
N GLY A 91 0.97 7.33 -3.35
CA GLY A 91 0.13 6.23 -2.88
C GLY A 91 0.92 4.95 -2.61
N VAL A 92 1.84 4.56 -3.51
CA VAL A 92 2.75 3.41 -3.32
C VAL A 92 3.55 3.57 -2.04
N LEU A 93 4.09 4.77 -1.79
CA LEU A 93 4.86 5.04 -0.58
C LEU A 93 4.01 4.86 0.67
N PHE A 94 2.76 5.34 0.69
CA PHE A 94 1.86 5.14 1.81
C PHE A 94 1.48 3.67 2.04
N ALA A 95 1.24 2.91 0.97
CA ALA A 95 1.03 1.46 1.06
C ALA A 95 2.23 0.76 1.71
N TYR A 96 3.44 1.04 1.23
CA TYR A 96 4.68 0.50 1.80
C TYR A 96 4.84 0.85 3.29
N LEU A 97 4.61 2.12 3.67
CA LEU A 97 4.71 2.56 5.05
C LEU A 97 3.64 1.90 5.95
N SER A 98 2.42 1.72 5.44
CA SER A 98 1.34 0.99 6.11
C SER A 98 1.74 -0.46 6.36
N GLN A 99 2.17 -1.17 5.32
CA GLN A 99 2.61 -2.56 5.42
C GLN A 99 3.77 -2.71 6.41
N ARG A 100 4.74 -1.78 6.38
CA ARG A 100 5.88 -1.77 7.31
C ARG A 100 5.45 -1.58 8.77
N SER A 101 4.50 -0.68 9.05
CA SER A 101 4.02 -0.43 10.41
C SER A 101 3.17 -1.59 10.94
N LEU A 102 2.29 -2.16 10.12
CA LEU A 102 1.52 -3.36 10.46
C LEU A 102 2.42 -4.57 10.70
N SER A 103 3.43 -4.79 9.85
CA SER A 103 4.41 -5.87 10.03
C SER A 103 5.24 -5.70 11.29
N ARG A 104 5.50 -4.47 11.73
CA ARG A 104 6.15 -4.19 13.03
C ARG A 104 5.21 -4.50 14.18
N ALA A 105 3.95 -4.09 14.10
CA ALA A 105 2.94 -4.38 15.11
C ALA A 105 2.81 -5.89 15.34
N VAL A 106 2.67 -6.68 14.27
CA VAL A 106 2.56 -8.14 14.34
C VAL A 106 3.81 -8.77 14.96
N ARG A 107 5.01 -8.37 14.51
CA ARG A 107 6.27 -8.86 15.10
C ARG A 107 6.40 -8.51 16.59
N HIS A 108 6.00 -7.31 16.98
CA HIS A 108 6.01 -6.88 18.37
C HIS A 108 5.06 -7.73 19.21
N ARG A 109 3.81 -7.91 18.75
CA ARG A 109 2.82 -8.79 19.39
C ARG A 109 3.37 -10.20 19.58
N ARG A 110 4.02 -10.77 18.55
CA ARG A 110 4.63 -12.09 18.63
C ARG A 110 5.75 -12.14 19.68
N SER A 111 6.64 -11.15 19.69
CA SER A 111 7.69 -11.05 20.69
C SER A 111 7.11 -11.04 22.10
N LEU A 112 6.02 -10.30 22.34
CA LEU A 112 5.37 -10.26 23.65
C LEU A 112 4.82 -11.64 24.06
N ILE A 113 4.18 -12.37 23.13
CA ILE A 113 3.67 -13.73 23.37
C ILE A 113 4.82 -14.71 23.67
N GLU A 114 5.91 -14.64 22.92
CA GLU A 114 7.08 -15.49 23.13
C GLU A 114 7.74 -15.23 24.50
N HIS A 115 7.87 -13.96 24.90
CA HIS A 115 8.41 -13.60 26.23
C HIS A 115 7.46 -14.03 27.35
N ALA A 116 6.16 -13.88 27.14
CA ALA A 116 5.11 -14.36 28.03
C ALA A 116 5.22 -15.87 28.29
N MET A 117 5.39 -16.68 27.23
CA MET A 117 5.53 -18.13 27.32
C MET A 117 6.84 -18.58 27.99
N LEU A 118 7.93 -17.83 27.80
CA LEU A 118 9.26 -18.18 28.31
C LEU A 118 9.56 -17.64 29.72
N ALA A 119 8.80 -16.65 30.20
CA ALA A 119 9.02 -16.04 31.52
C ALA A 119 8.73 -17.05 32.65
N PRO A 120 9.73 -17.43 33.47
CA PRO A 120 9.54 -18.37 34.58
C PRO A 120 8.64 -17.81 35.70
N ASP A 121 8.53 -16.48 35.78
CA ASP A 121 7.84 -15.74 36.84
C ASP A 121 6.54 -15.11 36.31
N SER A 122 5.40 -15.67 36.75
CA SER A 122 4.04 -15.25 36.35
C SER A 122 3.68 -13.82 36.74
N ARG A 123 4.47 -13.17 37.62
CA ARG A 123 4.18 -11.82 38.16
C ARG A 123 4.61 -10.67 37.25
N LEU A 124 5.59 -10.86 36.36
CA LEU A 124 6.05 -9.82 35.42
C LEU A 124 5.23 -9.80 34.11
N HIS A 125 4.48 -10.86 33.88
CA HIS A 125 3.68 -11.10 32.68
C HIS A 125 2.62 -10.02 32.39
N PRO A 126 1.81 -9.52 33.36
CA PRO A 126 0.79 -8.51 33.05
C PRO A 126 1.38 -7.15 32.68
N VAL A 127 2.48 -6.74 33.34
CA VAL A 127 3.12 -5.44 33.07
C VAL A 127 3.75 -5.40 31.67
N LEU A 128 4.41 -6.49 31.25
CA LEU A 128 4.99 -6.59 29.91
C LEU A 128 3.92 -6.58 28.81
N LEU A 129 2.77 -7.22 29.05
CA LEU A 129 1.64 -7.19 28.13
C LEU A 129 1.01 -5.80 28.05
N GLU A 130 0.88 -5.08 29.17
CA GLU A 130 0.28 -3.76 29.21
C GLU A 130 1.14 -2.71 28.49
N VAL A 131 2.44 -2.66 28.78
CA VAL A 131 3.37 -1.72 28.12
C VAL A 131 3.46 -2.03 26.61
N GLY A 132 3.57 -3.30 26.25
CA GLY A 132 3.61 -3.72 24.84
C GLY A 132 2.29 -3.51 24.08
N ALA A 133 1.15 -3.54 24.77
CA ALA A 133 -0.16 -3.28 24.15
C ALA A 133 -0.34 -1.82 23.73
N VAL A 134 0.26 -0.87 24.45
CA VAL A 134 0.22 0.55 24.09
C VAL A 134 0.97 0.78 22.77
N ASP A 135 2.19 0.26 22.64
CA ASP A 135 3.00 0.36 21.42
C ASP A 135 2.33 -0.35 20.24
N LEU A 136 1.74 -1.52 20.48
CA LEU A 136 0.99 -2.26 19.47
C LEU A 136 -0.17 -1.43 18.91
N THR A 137 -0.96 -0.82 19.80
CA THR A 137 -2.13 -0.01 19.42
C THR A 137 -1.71 1.20 18.60
N GLN A 138 -0.62 1.86 18.96
CA GLN A 138 -0.08 2.99 18.20
C GLN A 138 0.40 2.58 16.80
N LEU A 139 1.13 1.47 16.68
CA LEU A 139 1.59 0.95 15.39
C LEU A 139 0.42 0.56 14.48
N MET A 140 -0.60 -0.11 15.02
CA MET A 140 -1.80 -0.47 14.27
C MET A 140 -2.58 0.77 13.81
N LYS A 141 -2.75 1.77 14.69
CA LYS A 141 -3.41 3.04 14.35
C LYS A 141 -2.67 3.78 13.24
N ARG A 142 -1.34 3.83 13.30
CA ARG A 142 -0.50 4.44 12.26
C ARG A 142 -0.64 3.72 10.92
N GLY A 143 -0.59 2.38 10.93
CA GLY A 143 -0.77 1.58 9.71
C GLY A 143 -2.12 1.80 9.06
N ARG A 144 -3.20 1.82 9.86
CA ARG A 144 -4.56 2.09 9.35
C ARG A 144 -4.70 3.49 8.75
N ARG A 145 -4.11 4.51 9.38
CA ARG A 145 -4.09 5.87 8.82
C ARG A 145 -3.39 5.91 7.46
N GLN A 146 -2.22 5.29 7.36
CA GLN A 146 -1.46 5.23 6.10
C GLN A 146 -2.20 4.45 5.01
N GLN A 147 -2.97 3.43 5.39
CA GLN A 147 -3.84 2.69 4.46
C GLN A 147 -4.97 3.57 3.90
N LEU A 148 -5.58 4.43 4.74
CA LEU A 148 -6.57 5.40 4.28
C LEU A 148 -5.94 6.46 3.36
N GLU A 149 -4.75 6.95 3.69
CA GLU A 149 -4.00 7.89 2.85
C GLU A 149 -3.69 7.26 1.48
N TRP A 150 -3.29 5.99 1.45
CA TRP A 150 -3.10 5.23 0.20
C TRP A 150 -4.39 5.13 -0.63
N LEU A 151 -5.51 4.70 -0.04
CA LEU A 151 -6.79 4.60 -0.74
C LEU A 151 -7.24 5.96 -1.30
N THR A 152 -6.99 7.03 -0.55
CA THR A 152 -7.28 8.40 -0.99
C THR A 152 -6.41 8.78 -2.18
N SER A 153 -5.12 8.47 -2.15
CA SER A 153 -4.21 8.70 -3.30
C SER A 153 -4.65 7.92 -4.55
N VAL A 154 -5.10 6.67 -4.40
CA VAL A 154 -5.64 5.88 -5.52
C VAL A 154 -6.87 6.57 -6.13
N ALA A 155 -7.83 6.98 -5.31
CA ALA A 155 -9.03 7.66 -5.78
C ALA A 155 -8.72 9.00 -6.48
N VAL A 156 -7.80 9.80 -5.91
CA VAL A 156 -7.36 11.07 -6.51
C VAL A 156 -6.65 10.84 -7.84
N SER A 157 -5.77 9.84 -7.93
CA SER A 157 -5.09 9.49 -9.19
C SER A 157 -6.07 9.08 -10.28
N LEU A 158 -7.08 8.27 -9.95
CA LEU A 158 -8.15 7.89 -10.89
C LEU A 158 -8.99 9.10 -11.33
N ALA A 159 -9.34 10.00 -10.41
CA ALA A 159 -10.06 11.23 -10.75
C ALA A 159 -9.25 12.12 -11.69
N LEU A 160 -7.94 12.27 -11.45
CA LEU A 160 -7.03 13.01 -12.34
C LEU A 160 -6.93 12.36 -13.72
N PHE A 161 -6.91 11.03 -13.81
CA PHE A 161 -6.95 10.32 -15.08
C PHE A 161 -8.22 10.66 -15.89
N VAL A 162 -9.39 10.57 -15.26
CA VAL A 162 -10.68 10.89 -15.92
C VAL A 162 -10.74 12.35 -16.34
N ALA A 163 -10.28 13.27 -15.49
CA ALA A 163 -10.20 14.69 -15.82
C ALA A 163 -9.25 14.96 -17.00
N GLY A 164 -8.10 14.29 -17.03
CA GLY A 164 -7.14 14.35 -18.14
C GLY A 164 -7.75 13.86 -19.46
N ALA A 165 -8.48 12.74 -19.42
CA ALA A 165 -9.20 12.22 -20.59
C ALA A 165 -10.29 13.18 -21.09
N ALA A 166 -11.04 13.81 -20.19
CA ALA A 166 -12.02 14.84 -20.54
C ALA A 166 -11.37 16.08 -21.17
N ALA A 167 -10.26 16.56 -20.59
CA ALA A 167 -9.51 17.69 -21.15
C ALA A 167 -8.94 17.37 -22.54
N ALA A 168 -8.43 16.14 -22.75
CA ALA A 168 -7.96 15.67 -24.04
C ALA A 168 -9.09 15.61 -25.08
N ALA A 169 -10.27 15.14 -24.70
CA ALA A 169 -11.43 15.09 -25.58
C ALA A 169 -11.88 16.50 -26.03
N VAL A 170 -11.86 17.47 -25.13
CA VAL A 170 -12.17 18.89 -25.45
C VAL A 170 -11.04 19.57 -26.24
N ALA A 171 -9.81 19.05 -26.16
CA ALA A 171 -8.67 19.60 -26.89
C ALA A 171 -8.75 19.36 -28.40
N VAL A 172 -9.44 18.30 -28.81
CA VAL A 172 -9.58 17.88 -30.20
C VAL A 172 -10.84 18.52 -30.79
N ILE A 173 -10.65 19.43 -31.75
CA ILE A 173 -11.72 20.16 -32.45
C ILE A 173 -11.68 19.82 -33.94
#